data_AF-A0A7V2TXS6-F1
#
_entry.id   AF-A0A7V2TXS6-F1
#
_cell.length_a   1.000
_cell.length_b   1.000
_cell.length_c   1.000
_cell.angle_alpha   90.00
_cell.angle_beta   90.00
_cell.angle_gamma   90.00
#
_symmetry.space_group_name_H-M   'P 1'
#
loop_
_entity.id
_entity.type
_entity.pdbx_description
1 polymer ?
#
loop_
_entity_poly.entity_id
_entity_poly.type
_entity_poly.pdbx_seq_one_letter_code
_entity_poly.pdbx_strand_id
1 'polypeptide(L)' 'REGYLCVVASVCGTEEDPQNLADQTRKLREAGVVVFPSSARAARFSAELVRSLGGDHG' A
#
# COMPACT_ATOMS: atom_id res chain seq x y z
N ARG A 1 2.65 14.50 19.69
CA ARG A 1 3.51 13.49 19.04
C ARG A 1 3.01 13.39 17.60
N GLU A 2 3.76 13.91 16.64
CA GLU A 2 3.39 13.75 15.22
C GLU A 2 3.75 12.32 14.81
N GLY A 3 2.72 11.50 14.57
CA GLY A 3 2.89 10.14 14.07
C GLY A 3 3.00 10.16 12.54
N TYR A 4 3.80 9.27 11.98
CA TYR A 4 3.89 9.09 10.54
C TYR A 4 2.78 8.12 10.08
N LEU A 5 1.93 8.55 9.14
CA LEU A 5 0.91 7.68 8.54
C LEU A 5 1.47 7.00 7.29
N CYS A 6 1.70 5.69 7.36
CA CYS A 6 2.03 4.89 6.19
C CYS A 6 0.75 4.29 5.60
N VAL A 7 0.51 4.53 4.31
CA VAL A 7 -0.65 3.98 3.58
C VAL A 7 -0.15 2.97 2.54
N VAL A 8 -0.69 1.74 2.61
CA VAL A 8 -0.38 0.64 1.71
C VAL A 8 -1.68 0.17 1.05
N ALA A 9 -1.65 -0.04 -0.27
CA ALA A 9 -2.83 -0.45 -1.03
C ALA A 9 -2.53 -1.55 -2.05
N SER A 10 -3.57 -2.29 -2.43
CA SER A 10 -3.60 -3.13 -3.62
C SER A 10 -4.88 -2.78 -4.37
N VAL A 11 -4.75 -2.44 -5.65
CA VAL A 11 -5.91 -2.18 -6.50
C VAL A 11 -6.31 -3.50 -7.17
N CYS A 12 -7.59 -3.85 -7.08
CA CYS A 12 -8.17 -4.99 -7.79
C CYS A 12 -9.05 -4.45 -8.92
N GLY A 13 -8.95 -5.04 -10.10
CA GLY A 13 -9.72 -4.65 -11.29
C GLY A 13 -9.07 -5.19 -12.56
N THR A 14 -9.78 -5.11 -13.67
CA THR A 14 -9.23 -5.37 -15.01
C THR A 14 -9.03 -4.06 -15.77
N GLU A 15 -8.34 -4.09 -16.90
CA GLU A 15 -8.23 -2.91 -17.79
C GLU A 15 -9.60 -2.46 -18.35
N GLU A 16 -10.59 -3.36 -18.33
CA GLU A 16 -11.97 -3.10 -18.76
C GLU A 16 -12.82 -2.42 -17.68
N ASP A 17 -12.31 -2.27 -16.45
CA ASP A 17 -13.04 -1.54 -15.43
C ASP A 17 -13.14 -0.04 -15.79
N PRO A 18 -14.34 0.57 -15.67
CA PRO A 18 -14.60 1.95 -16.08
C PRO A 18 -13.73 2.99 -15.35
N GLN A 19 -13.06 2.60 -14.26
CA GLN A 19 -12.16 3.46 -13.49
C GLN A 19 -10.69 3.40 -13.92
N ASN A 20 -10.32 2.59 -14.92
CA ASN A 20 -8.97 2.35 -15.44
C ASN A 20 -7.93 2.08 -14.33
N LEU A 21 -7.60 0.80 -14.15
CA LEU A 21 -6.69 0.34 -13.08
C LEU A 21 -5.33 1.04 -13.09
N ALA A 22 -4.81 1.40 -14.26
CA ALA A 22 -3.55 2.11 -14.38
C ALA A 22 -3.63 3.54 -13.83
N ASP A 23 -4.72 4.26 -14.12
CA ASP A 23 -4.93 5.62 -13.63
C ASP A 23 -5.19 5.65 -12.12
N GLN A 24 -5.95 4.70 -11.57
CA GLN A 24 -6.12 4.59 -10.11
C GLN A 24 -4.79 4.33 -9.41
N THR A 25 -4.00 3.39 -9.93
CA THR A 25 -2.68 3.07 -9.38
C THR A 25 -1.74 4.28 -9.45
N ARG A 26 -1.76 5.02 -10.56
CA ARG A 26 -0.96 6.23 -10.73
C ARG A 26 -1.33 7.30 -9.71
N LYS A 27 -2.62 7.61 -9.55
CA LYS A 27 -3.11 8.60 -8.58
C LYS A 27 -2.71 8.25 -7.15
N LEU A 28 -2.83 6.97 -6.77
CA LEU A 28 -2.41 6.50 -5.45
C LEU A 28 -0.90 6.68 -5.23
N ARG A 29 -0.07 6.34 -6.23
CA ARG A 29 1.38 6.55 -6.15
C ARG A 29 1.77 8.02 -6.09
N GLU A 30 1.12 8.88 -6.88
CA GLU A 30 1.32 10.34 -6.85
C GLU A 30 0.96 10.92 -5.47
N ALA A 31 -0.01 10.34 -4.77
CA ALA A 31 -0.37 10.70 -3.39
C ALA A 31 0.58 10.11 -2.32
N GLY A 32 1.62 9.36 -2.70
CA GLY A 32 2.58 8.76 -1.77
C GLY A 32 2.17 7.38 -1.21
N VAL A 33 1.12 6.76 -1.72
CA VAL A 33 0.68 5.41 -1.31
C VAL A 33 1.59 4.34 -1.92
N VAL A 34 1.98 3.36 -1.11
CA VAL A 34 2.72 2.19 -1.60
C VAL A 34 1.73 1.18 -2.19
N VAL A 35 1.69 1.08 -3.51
CA VAL A 35 0.74 0.20 -4.23
C VAL A 35 1.40 -1.09 -4.68
N PHE A 36 0.84 -2.23 -4.26
CA PHE A 36 1.28 -3.57 -4.63
C PHE A 36 0.36 -4.20 -5.69
N PRO A 37 0.88 -5.14 -6.50
CA PRO A 37 0.10 -5.83 -7.54
C PRO A 37 -0.84 -6.91 -6.97
N SER A 38 -0.76 -7.23 -5.68
CA SER A 38 -1.69 -8.15 -5.03
C SER A 38 -1.87 -7.84 -3.54
N SER A 39 -3.06 -8.16 -3.03
CA SER A 39 -3.41 -7.99 -1.62
C SER A 39 -2.50 -8.83 -0.71
N ALA A 40 -2.11 -10.03 -1.14
CA ALA A 40 -1.18 -10.89 -0.39
C ALA A 40 0.20 -10.24 -0.21
N ARG A 41 0.74 -9.56 -1.24
CA ARG A 41 2.01 -8.83 -1.09
C ARG A 41 1.86 -7.60 -0.21
N ALA A 42 0.78 -6.84 -0.38
CA ALA A 42 0.48 -5.70 0.49
C ALA A 42 0.42 -6.12 1.96
N ALA A 43 -0.30 -7.21 2.27
CA ALA A 43 -0.43 -7.71 3.64
C ALA A 43 0.90 -8.17 4.24
N ARG A 44 1.74 -8.89 3.47
CA ARG A 44 3.09 -9.30 3.93
C ARG A 44 3.98 -8.10 4.23
N PHE A 45 3.99 -7.11 3.34
CA PHE A 45 4.74 -5.87 3.55
C PHE A 45 4.26 -5.14 4.80
N SER A 46 2.95 -4.99 5.00
CA SER A 46 2.41 -4.35 6.20
C SER A 46 2.80 -5.08 7.49
N ALA A 47 2.80 -6.42 7.48
CA ALA A 47 3.22 -7.21 8.65
C ALA A 47 4.71 -7.01 8.98
N GLU A 48 5.59 -6.99 7.97
CA GLU A 48 7.01 -6.70 8.16
C GLU A 48 7.27 -5.27 8.63
N LEU A 49 6.50 -4.30 8.11
CA LEU A 49 6.59 -2.91 8.50
C LEU A 49 6.22 -2.72 9.98
N VAL A 50 5.12 -3.32 10.44
CA VAL A 50 4.72 -3.28 11.86
C VAL A 50 5.75 -3.98 12.74
N ARG A 51 6.29 -5.13 12.33
CA ARG A 51 7.35 -5.82 13.07
C ARG A 51 8.61 -4.96 13.21
N SER A 52 8.98 -4.25 12.14
CA SER A 52 10.17 -3.40 12.14
C SER A 52 9.98 -2.15 13.01
N LEU A 53 8.77 -1.60 13.06
CA LEU A 53 8.43 -0.47 13.94
C LEU A 53 8.29 -0.88 15.41
N GLY A 54 7.87 -2.11 15.69
CA GLY A 54 7.74 -2.67 17.04
C GLY A 54 9.03 -3.27 17.60
N GLY A 55 10.13 -3.30 16.83
CA GLY A 55 11.36 -4.01 17.15
C GLY A 55 12.33 -3.32 18.12
N ASP A 56 12.02 -2.11 18.61
CA ASP A 56 12.85 -1.37 19.59
C ASP A 56 12.36 -1.59 21.04
N HIS A 57 12.20 -2.85 21.43
CA HIS A 57 12.06 -3.27 22.83
C HIS A 57 13.01 -4.45 23.06
N GLY A 58 14.31 -4.16 22.98
CA GLY A 58 15.38 -4.98 23.55
C GLY A 58 15.69 -4.55 24.97
#